data_AF-A0A7I9YYS9-F1
#
_entry.id   AF-A0A7I9YYS9-F1
#
_cell.length_a   1.000
_cell.length_b   1.000
_cell.length_c   1.000
_cell.angle_alpha   90.00
_cell.angle_beta   90.00
_cell.angle_gamma   90.00
#
_symmetry.space_group_name_H-M   'P 1'
#
loop_
_entity.id
_entity.type
_entity.pdbx_description
1 polymer ?
#
loop_
_entity_poly.entity_id
_entity_poly.type
_entity_poly.pdbx_seq_one_letter_code
_entity_poly.pdbx_strand_id
1 'polypeptide(L)'
;MNAVDIAPWPFCEPFCDGIAYGEGPRWHGGRLWFTDGLAGRVYSADENGLLAVEAEVERASGLGWLGDGTLVVSALFAAKIYRVDVPTAARCTWWSTTPPRKPCYEVNQPGGSCRPGSTCPVRDRPNSKRKTPA
;
A
#
# COMPACT_ATOMS: atom_id res chain seq x y z
N MET A 1 34.10 -41.81 -19.14
CA MET A 1 34.01 -40.58 -18.33
C MET A 1 32.63 -40.02 -18.56
N ASN A 2 31.70 -40.32 -17.66
CA ASN A 2 30.32 -39.89 -17.84
C ASN A 2 30.22 -38.48 -17.30
N ALA A 3 29.86 -37.54 -18.17
CA ALA A 3 29.52 -36.19 -17.77
C ALA A 3 28.42 -36.29 -16.71
N VAL A 4 28.71 -35.73 -15.55
CA VAL A 4 27.72 -35.58 -14.48
C VAL A 4 26.72 -34.55 -14.99
N ASP A 5 25.47 -34.96 -15.21
CA ASP A 5 24.37 -34.05 -15.54
C ASP A 5 24.18 -33.07 -14.38
N ILE A 6 24.84 -31.91 -14.47
CA ILE A 6 24.57 -30.79 -13.59
C ILE A 6 23.19 -30.27 -14.01
N ALA A 7 22.17 -30.55 -13.20
CA ALA A 7 20.85 -29.97 -13.39
C ALA A 7 21.00 -28.45 -13.60
N PRO A 8 20.35 -27.85 -14.62
CA PRO A 8 20.46 -26.43 -14.86
C PRO A 8 20.03 -25.68 -13.60
N TRP A 9 20.80 -24.66 -13.22
CA TRP A 9 20.43 -23.74 -12.16
C TRP A 9 18.98 -23.27 -12.34
N PRO A 10 18.21 -23.09 -11.26
CA PRO A 10 16.83 -22.65 -11.39
C PRO A 10 16.78 -21.34 -12.18
N PHE A 11 15.84 -21.27 -13.12
CA PHE A 11 15.56 -20.03 -13.84
C PHE A 11 15.16 -18.96 -12.82
N CYS A 12 15.79 -17.79 -12.92
CA CYS A 12 15.51 -16.63 -12.09
C CYS A 12 14.82 -15.59 -12.97
N GLU A 13 13.52 -15.44 -12.81
CA GLU A 13 12.72 -14.39 -13.45
C GLU A 13 12.33 -13.31 -12.43
N PRO A 14 12.29 -12.02 -12.81
CA PRO A 14 11.84 -10.97 -11.90
C PRO A 14 10.40 -11.21 -11.45
N PHE A 15 10.15 -11.16 -10.15
CA PHE A 15 8.79 -11.24 -9.59
C PHE A 15 8.03 -9.91 -9.67
N CYS A 16 8.73 -8.79 -9.46
CA CYS A 16 8.23 -7.43 -9.65
C CYS A 16 9.40 -6.52 -10.05
N ASP A 17 9.08 -5.38 -10.67
CA ASP A 17 10.06 -4.39 -11.14
C ASP A 17 9.63 -2.95 -10.81
N GLY A 18 10.31 -1.95 -11.36
CA GLY A 18 9.95 -0.53 -11.17
C GLY A 18 10.30 0.06 -9.81
N ILE A 19 11.19 -0.59 -9.05
CA ILE A 19 11.69 -0.14 -7.75
C ILE A 19 13.16 0.29 -7.85
N ALA A 20 13.59 1.22 -6.99
CA ALA A 20 14.96 1.73 -7.00
C ALA A 20 15.93 0.83 -6.22
N TYR A 21 15.57 0.42 -5.00
CA TYR A 21 16.39 -0.47 -4.18
C TYR A 21 15.57 -1.26 -3.15
N GLY A 22 15.11 -2.45 -3.55
CA GLY A 22 14.26 -3.33 -2.73
C GLY A 22 15.04 -4.06 -1.63
N GLU A 23 14.63 -3.90 -0.37
CA GLU A 23 15.22 -4.59 0.78
C GLU A 23 14.20 -5.28 1.68
N GLY A 24 14.67 -6.31 2.41
CA GLY A 24 13.94 -6.91 3.52
C GLY A 24 12.59 -7.53 3.18
N PRO A 25 12.43 -8.34 2.11
CA PRO A 25 11.15 -8.94 1.76
C PRO A 25 10.60 -9.83 2.88
N ARG A 26 9.32 -9.65 3.24
CA ARG A 26 8.60 -10.44 4.24
C ARG A 26 7.16 -10.71 3.78
N TRP A 27 6.75 -11.96 3.84
CA TRP A 27 5.36 -12.33 3.61
C TRP A 27 4.50 -11.97 4.82
N HIS A 28 3.42 -11.22 4.60
CA HIS A 28 2.47 -10.87 5.65
C HIS A 28 1.11 -10.52 5.06
N GLY A 29 0.04 -11.12 5.60
CA GLY A 29 -1.33 -10.76 5.23
C GLY A 29 -1.69 -10.98 3.76
N GLY A 30 -1.15 -11.99 3.09
CA GLY A 30 -1.46 -12.26 1.68
C GLY A 30 -0.58 -11.53 0.67
N ARG A 31 0.47 -10.83 1.13
CA ARG A 31 1.28 -9.94 0.30
C ARG A 31 2.76 -10.04 0.67
N LEU A 32 3.64 -9.77 -0.28
CA LEU A 32 5.08 -9.65 -0.08
C LEU A 32 5.43 -8.18 0.20
N TRP A 33 5.78 -7.87 1.45
CA TRP A 33 6.16 -6.52 1.88
C TRP A 33 7.67 -6.34 1.80
N PHE A 34 8.12 -5.17 1.38
CA PHE A 34 9.54 -4.81 1.34
C PHE A 34 9.69 -3.28 1.33
N THR A 35 10.89 -2.79 1.62
CA THR A 35 11.20 -1.36 1.55
C THR A 35 11.91 -1.02 0.25
N ASP A 36 11.74 0.21 -0.21
CA ASP A 36 12.56 0.84 -1.23
C ASP A 36 13.24 2.06 -0.62
N GLY A 37 14.45 1.86 -0.11
CA GLY A 37 15.17 2.87 0.66
C GLY A 37 15.63 4.07 -0.16
N LEU A 38 15.87 3.88 -1.47
CA LEU A 38 16.24 4.97 -2.37
C LEU A 38 15.01 5.79 -2.79
N ALA A 39 13.86 5.14 -2.99
CA ALA A 39 12.61 5.84 -3.27
C ALA A 39 11.90 6.38 -2.01
N GLY A 40 12.31 5.96 -0.82
CA GLY A 40 11.69 6.37 0.45
C GLY A 40 10.29 5.78 0.63
N ARG A 41 10.07 4.54 0.16
CA ARG A 41 8.75 3.90 0.14
C ARG A 41 8.76 2.55 0.83
N VAL A 42 7.62 2.15 1.37
CA VAL A 42 7.32 0.77 1.73
C VAL A 42 6.32 0.24 0.71
N TYR A 43 6.67 -0.87 0.07
CA TYR A 43 5.83 -1.52 -0.91
C TYR A 43 5.25 -2.82 -0.36
N SER A 44 4.11 -3.20 -0.92
CA SER A 44 3.64 -4.59 -0.89
C SER A 44 3.32 -5.06 -2.31
N ALA A 45 3.64 -6.30 -2.63
CA ALA A 45 3.25 -6.97 -3.88
C ALA A 45 2.20 -8.05 -3.58
N ASP A 46 1.20 -8.19 -4.45
CA ASP A 46 0.35 -9.39 -4.42
C ASP A 46 1.06 -10.60 -5.07
N GLU A 47 0.36 -11.73 -5.17
CA GLU A 47 0.90 -12.97 -5.76
C GLU A 47 1.25 -12.86 -7.25
N ASN A 48 0.77 -11.82 -7.95
CA ASN A 48 1.09 -11.55 -9.35
C ASN A 48 2.19 -10.48 -9.51
N GLY A 49 2.80 -10.04 -8.42
CA GLY A 49 3.84 -9.01 -8.43
C GLY A 49 3.30 -7.57 -8.52
N LEU A 50 1.97 -7.36 -8.38
CA LEU A 50 1.39 -6.02 -8.47
C LEU A 50 1.70 -5.19 -7.21
N LEU A 51 2.45 -4.11 -7.41
CA LEU A 51 2.90 -3.22 -6.35
C LEU A 51 1.82 -2.27 -5.85
N ALA A 52 1.80 -2.06 -4.53
CA ALA A 52 1.10 -0.98 -3.85
C ALA A 52 2.08 -0.23 -2.95
N VAL A 53 1.99 1.11 -2.91
CA VAL A 53 2.70 1.93 -1.92
C VAL A 53 1.88 1.94 -0.64
N GLU A 54 2.45 1.39 0.42
CA GLU A 54 1.76 1.24 1.72
C GLU A 54 2.10 2.38 2.68
N ALA A 55 3.32 2.92 2.56
CA ALA A 55 3.79 4.05 3.34
C ALA A 55 4.98 4.76 2.69
N GLU A 56 5.24 5.99 3.14
CA GLU A 56 6.45 6.74 2.83
C GLU A 56 7.33 6.83 4.08
N VAL A 57 8.57 6.34 3.96
CA VAL A 57 9.56 6.38 5.04
C VAL A 57 10.90 6.68 4.39
N GLU A 58 11.45 7.85 4.68
CA GLU A 58 12.74 8.27 4.14
C GLU A 58 13.84 7.27 4.56
N ARG A 59 14.62 6.81 3.57
CA ARG A 59 15.71 5.85 3.77
C ARG A 59 15.28 4.57 4.51
N ALA A 60 14.08 4.07 4.24
CA ALA A 60 13.60 2.79 4.75
C ALA A 60 14.60 1.65 4.45
N SER A 61 14.79 0.74 5.40
CA SER A 61 15.65 -0.45 5.22
C SER A 61 14.93 -1.71 5.71
N GLY A 62 15.04 -2.08 6.98
CA GLY A 62 14.32 -3.24 7.52
C GLY A 62 12.86 -2.94 7.82
N LEU A 63 12.00 -3.96 7.76
CA LEU A 63 10.63 -3.89 8.24
C LEU A 63 10.23 -5.12 9.05
N GLY A 64 9.16 -4.99 9.82
CA GLY A 64 8.55 -6.08 10.58
C GLY A 64 7.25 -5.63 11.26
N TRP A 65 6.68 -6.49 12.10
CA TRP A 65 5.43 -6.20 12.80
C TRP A 65 5.60 -6.40 14.30
N LEU A 66 4.97 -5.54 15.09
CA LEU A 66 4.79 -5.76 16.52
C LEU A 66 3.76 -6.87 16.77
N GLY A 67 3.66 -7.33 18.02
CA GLY A 67 2.74 -8.42 18.40
C GLY A 67 1.25 -8.10 18.16
N ASP A 68 0.89 -6.83 18.04
CA ASP A 68 -0.47 -6.36 17.70
C ASP A 68 -0.71 -6.21 16.19
N GLY A 69 0.30 -6.50 15.35
CA GLY A 69 0.23 -6.34 13.91
C GLY A 69 0.57 -4.93 13.40
N THR A 70 1.05 -4.02 14.26
CA THR A 70 1.52 -2.70 13.81
C THR A 70 2.80 -2.84 12.99
N LEU A 71 2.83 -2.26 11.78
CA LEU A 71 4.03 -2.21 10.95
C LEU A 71 5.10 -1.31 11.61
N VAL A 72 6.34 -1.80 11.63
CA VAL A 72 7.51 -1.02 12.03
C VAL A 72 8.58 -1.08 10.95
N VAL A 73 9.25 0.06 10.73
CA VAL A 73 10.26 0.23 9.68
C VAL A 73 11.50 0.90 10.26
N SER A 74 12.67 0.31 10.05
CA SER A 74 13.94 0.96 10.38
C SER A 74 14.36 1.89 9.25
N ALA A 75 14.93 3.04 9.61
CA ALA A 75 15.45 4.01 8.66
C ALA A 75 16.97 4.11 8.75
N LEU A 76 17.62 3.87 7.62
CA LEU A 76 19.04 4.03 7.43
C LEU A 76 19.41 5.50 7.63
N PHE A 77 20.51 5.74 8.35
CA PHE A 77 21.03 7.07 8.75
C PHE A 77 20.25 7.83 9.81
N ALA A 78 18.97 7.55 10.02
CA ALA A 78 18.19 8.18 11.09
C ALA A 78 18.41 7.52 12.47
N ALA A 79 18.95 6.29 12.50
CA ALA A 79 19.08 5.48 13.71
C ALA A 79 17.75 5.35 14.50
N LYS A 80 16.64 5.21 13.77
CA LYS A 80 15.27 5.17 14.31
C LYS A 80 14.50 3.98 13.76
N ILE A 81 13.52 3.53 14.53
CA ILE A 81 12.46 2.61 14.12
C ILE A 81 11.14 3.39 14.20
N TYR A 82 10.46 3.51 13.07
CA TYR A 82 9.16 4.15 12.98
C TYR A 82 8.06 3.13 13.15
N ARG A 83 7.02 3.47 13.92
CA ARG A 83 5.71 2.83 13.78
C ARG A 83 5.02 3.46 12.59
N VAL A 84 4.39 2.63 11.77
CA VAL A 84 3.71 3.07 10.56
C VAL A 84 2.23 2.75 10.71
N ASP A 85 1.42 3.81 10.76
CA ASP A 85 -0.02 3.69 10.65
C ASP A 85 -0.37 3.51 9.17
N VAL A 86 -0.23 2.28 8.68
CA VAL A 86 -0.74 1.94 7.36
C VAL A 86 -2.26 2.04 7.40
N PRO A 87 -2.89 2.86 6.53
CA PRO A 87 -4.33 2.80 6.37
C PRO A 87 -4.67 1.35 6.11
N THR A 88 -5.45 0.72 6.99
CA THR A 88 -5.90 -0.64 6.72
C THR A 88 -6.65 -0.54 5.40
N ALA A 89 -6.05 -1.05 4.32
CA ALA A 89 -6.75 -1.19 3.06
C ALA A 89 -7.98 -2.00 3.42
N ALA A 90 -9.15 -1.35 3.46
CA ALA A 90 -10.40 -2.01 3.72
C ALA A 90 -10.40 -3.17 2.73
N ARG A 91 -10.28 -4.42 3.23
CA ARG A 91 -10.28 -5.61 2.40
C ARG A 91 -11.44 -5.44 1.44
N CYS A 92 -11.15 -5.20 0.17
CA CYS A 92 -12.18 -5.13 -0.86
C CYS A 92 -12.79 -6.54 -0.92
N THR A 93 -13.84 -6.75 -0.14
CA THR A 93 -14.69 -7.93 -0.17
C THR A 93 -15.69 -7.87 -1.33
N TRP A 94 -15.59 -6.82 -2.17
CA TRP A 94 -16.28 -6.74 -3.44
C TRP A 94 -15.59 -7.64 -4.48
N TRP A 95 -15.94 -8.92 -4.49
CA TRP A 95 -15.93 -9.65 -5.74
C TRP A 95 -17.11 -9.11 -6.56
N SER A 96 -16.83 -8.36 -7.62
CA SER A 96 -17.82 -8.10 -8.66
C SER A 96 -17.11 -8.27 -9.99
N THR A 97 -17.73 -9.04 -10.87
CA THR A 97 -17.29 -9.36 -12.23
C THR A 97 -17.29 -8.16 -13.19
N THR A 98 -17.26 -6.92 -12.68
CA THR A 98 -17.22 -5.71 -13.49
C THR A 98 -16.16 -4.74 -12.93
N PRO A 99 -15.18 -4.30 -13.74
CA PRO A 99 -14.11 -3.42 -13.27
C PRO A 99 -14.68 -2.05 -12.86
N PRO A 100 -14.25 -1.46 -11.73
CA PRO A 100 -14.68 -0.13 -11.34
C PRO A 100 -14.07 0.90 -12.30
N ARG A 101 -14.91 1.78 -12.87
CA ARG A 101 -14.48 2.84 -13.80
C ARG A 101 -13.80 4.04 -13.14
N LYS A 102 -13.31 3.98 -11.89
CA LYS A 102 -12.56 5.07 -11.23
C LYS A 102 -11.58 4.54 -10.18
N PRO A 103 -10.40 5.18 -10.00
CA PRO A 103 -9.43 4.79 -8.98
C PRO A 103 -9.98 5.06 -7.57
N CYS A 104 -9.73 4.13 -6.66
CA CYS A 104 -10.11 4.24 -5.25
C CYS A 104 -9.31 5.35 -4.57
N TYR A 105 -9.91 6.53 -4.42
CA TYR A 105 -9.68 7.37 -3.26
C TYR A 105 -11.01 8.04 -2.91
N GLU A 106 -11.66 7.62 -1.82
CA GLU A 106 -12.61 8.49 -1.13
C GLU A 106 -12.66 8.09 0.34
N VAL A 107 -12.63 9.14 1.16
CA VAL A 107 -12.16 9.19 2.54
C VAL A 107 -13.29 8.87 3.52
N ASN A 108 -12.92 8.28 4.66
CA ASN A 108 -13.68 8.13 5.91
C ASN A 108 -14.76 9.20 6.17
N GLN A 109 -16.02 8.77 6.36
CA GLN A 109 -16.96 9.38 7.33
C GLN A 109 -17.79 8.28 8.03
N PRO A 110 -17.85 8.24 9.37
CA PRO A 110 -18.76 7.35 10.07
C PRO A 110 -20.17 7.96 10.10
N GLY A 111 -21.17 7.25 9.55
CA GLY A 111 -22.58 7.47 9.87
C GLY A 111 -23.57 7.85 8.75
N GLY A 112 -23.27 7.64 7.46
CA GLY A 112 -24.20 7.94 6.37
C GLY A 112 -24.59 6.71 5.54
N SER A 113 -25.80 6.17 5.70
CA SER A 113 -26.32 5.14 4.79
C SER A 113 -26.93 5.79 3.54
N CYS A 114 -26.26 5.69 2.38
CA CYS A 114 -26.89 6.00 1.09
C CYS A 114 -27.47 4.72 0.48
N ARG A 115 -28.74 4.75 0.05
CA ARG A 115 -29.39 3.60 -0.62
C ARG A 115 -28.97 3.54 -2.10
N PRO A 116 -28.90 2.35 -2.72
CA PRO A 116 -28.64 2.23 -4.16
C PRO A 116 -29.74 2.94 -4.97
N GLY A 117 -29.36 3.84 -5.88
CA GLY A 117 -30.28 4.54 -6.79
C GLY A 117 -30.63 5.98 -6.44
N SER A 118 -30.15 6.54 -5.34
CA SER A 118 -30.34 7.96 -5.00
C SER A 118 -29.12 8.81 -5.38
N THR A 119 -29.32 9.84 -6.19
CA THR A 119 -28.36 10.93 -6.35
C THR A 119 -28.26 11.71 -5.05
N CYS A 120 -27.07 11.75 -4.44
CA CYS A 120 -26.82 12.66 -3.32
C CYS A 120 -26.90 14.10 -3.83
N PRO A 121 -27.61 15.01 -3.15
CA PRO A 121 -27.58 16.42 -3.52
C PRO A 121 -26.15 16.94 -3.33
N VAL A 122 -25.58 17.51 -4.39
CA VAL A 122 -24.34 18.29 -4.31
C VAL A 122 -24.61 19.40 -3.30
N ARG A 123 -23.98 19.33 -2.13
CA ARG A 123 -23.96 20.48 -1.22
C ARG A 123 -23.05 21.52 -1.84
N ASP A 124 -23.64 22.59 -2.36
CA ASP A 124 -22.90 23.80 -2.71
C ASP A 124 -22.04 24.22 -1.52
N ARG A 125 -20.75 24.47 -1.79
CA ARG A 125 -19.85 25.10 -0.82
C ARG A 125 -20.51 26.39 -0.32
N PRO A 126 -20.59 26.64 1.00
CA PRO A 126 -20.98 27.96 1.47
C PRO A 126 -19.91 28.97 1.04
N ASN A 127 -20.30 29.85 0.11
CA ASN A 127 -19.54 31.03 -0.28
C ASN A 127 -19.35 31.91 0.95
N SER A 128 -18.11 32.09 1.40
CA SER A 128 -17.80 33.04 2.46
C SER A 128 -18.03 34.45 1.92
N LYS A 129 -18.57 35.33 2.79
CA LYS A 129 -18.88 36.76 2.62
C LYS A 129 -20.33 37.08 2.24
N ARG A 130 -21.17 37.26 3.28
CA ARG A 130 -22.22 38.28 3.29
C ARG A 130 -22.16 39.07 4.61
N LYS A 131 -22.16 40.39 4.46
CA LYS A 131 -22.05 41.44 5.49
C LYS A 131 -23.30 41.43 6.40
N THR A 132 -23.10 41.63 7.70
CA THR A 132 -24.16 42.00 8.66
C THR A 132 -24.38 43.52 8.64
N PRO A 133 -25.64 44.01 8.77
CA PRO A 133 -25.90 45.39 9.14
C PRO A 133 -26.29 45.50 10.62
N ALA A 134 -25.74 46.52 11.29
CA ALA A 134 -26.35 47.24 12.40
C ALA A 134 -25.83 48.68 12.32
#